data_AF-A0A2E3XRK0-F1
#
_entry.id   AF-A0A2E3XRK0-F1
#
_cell.length_a   1.000
_cell.length_b   1.000
_cell.length_c   1.000
_cell.angle_alpha   90.00
_cell.angle_beta   90.00
_cell.angle_gamma   90.00
#
_symmetry.space_group_name_H-M   'P 1'
#
loop_
_entity.id
_entity.type
_entity.pdbx_description
1 polymer ?
#
loop_
_entity_poly.entity_id
_entity_poly.type
_entity_poly.pdbx_seq_one_letter_code
_entity_poly.pdbx_strand_id
1 'polypeptide(L)'
;MKLTLTLCFFLLLSFSALHAAPSPILICLGQEELQLHKTKNKGPVYNLNQTLINKLATIPNIIVSKKHTEMICNNKDYGPSISLLRLILLEGKSLFKIKKNVAGHGLAVGQLGNFIESAPHIMFDYLNEVQGLMPTAYCLTTHIPEVQFFYDRYKYLEEDLSGFQLIEDKNRLDQIFKKMKRVDIIMDQCKKKKSKAN
;
A
#
# COMPACT_ATOMS: atom_id res chain seq x y z
N MET A 1 -29.39 50.46 -5.63
CA MET A 1 -29.18 49.60 -4.44
C MET A 1 -29.19 48.09 -4.69
N LYS A 2 -29.46 47.58 -5.92
CA LYS A 2 -29.37 46.14 -6.23
C LYS A 2 -28.00 45.69 -6.79
N LEU A 3 -27.22 46.61 -7.38
CA LEU A 3 -25.94 46.31 -8.03
C LEU A 3 -24.77 46.13 -7.03
N THR A 4 -24.87 46.73 -5.84
CA THR A 4 -23.85 46.62 -4.79
C THR A 4 -23.94 45.30 -4.01
N LEU A 5 -25.11 44.67 -3.97
CA LEU A 5 -25.32 43.40 -3.26
C LEU A 5 -24.78 42.20 -4.04
N THR A 6 -24.87 42.22 -5.37
CA THR A 6 -24.34 41.16 -6.25
C THR A 6 -22.82 41.16 -6.33
N LEU A 7 -22.17 42.33 -6.27
CA LEU A 7 -20.70 42.43 -6.30
C LEU A 7 -20.05 41.87 -5.03
N CYS A 8 -20.73 42.00 -3.88
CA CYS A 8 -20.25 41.47 -2.60
C CYS A 8 -20.33 39.93 -2.52
N PHE A 9 -21.35 39.33 -3.16
CA PHE A 9 -21.51 37.88 -3.21
C PHE A 9 -20.44 37.20 -4.09
N PHE A 10 -20.01 37.86 -5.16
CA PHE A 10 -18.93 37.35 -6.03
C PHE A 10 -17.55 37.45 -5.37
N LEU A 11 -17.32 38.45 -4.49
CA LEU A 11 -16.05 38.63 -3.79
C LEU A 11 -15.84 37.62 -2.65
N LEU A 12 -16.93 37.11 -2.05
CA LEU A 12 -16.89 36.10 -0.99
C LEU A 12 -16.60 34.68 -1.51
N LEU A 13 -16.84 34.40 -2.79
CA LEU A 13 -16.54 33.11 -3.43
C LEU A 13 -15.06 32.95 -3.81
N SER A 14 -14.27 34.02 -3.78
CA SER A 14 -12.86 34.01 -4.21
C SER A 14 -11.87 33.52 -3.14
N PHE A 15 -12.29 33.30 -1.90
CA PHE A 15 -11.39 33.08 -0.76
C PHE A 15 -11.18 31.61 -0.32
N SER A 16 -11.76 30.63 -1.00
CA SER A 16 -11.77 29.23 -0.54
C SER A 16 -10.88 28.27 -1.36
N ALA A 17 -9.70 28.72 -1.81
CA ALA A 17 -8.72 27.86 -2.46
C ALA A 17 -7.40 27.76 -1.69
N LEU A 18 -7.44 27.63 -0.37
CA LEU A 18 -6.26 27.16 0.39
C LEU A 18 -6.12 25.65 0.17
N HIS A 19 -5.64 25.25 -1.01
CA HIS A 19 -5.38 23.85 -1.31
C HIS A 19 -4.18 23.38 -0.50
N ALA A 20 -4.42 22.46 0.44
CA ALA A 20 -3.35 21.80 1.17
C ALA A 20 -2.40 21.11 0.18
N ALA A 21 -1.10 21.34 0.33
CA ALA A 21 -0.10 20.73 -0.54
C ALA A 21 -0.27 19.20 -0.53
N PRO A 22 -0.32 18.55 -1.70
CA PRO A 22 -0.56 17.11 -1.78
C PRO A 22 0.57 16.33 -1.08
N SER A 23 0.20 15.24 -0.40
CA SER A 23 1.16 14.38 0.28
C SER A 23 2.19 13.83 -0.71
N PRO A 24 3.51 13.95 -0.45
CA PRO A 24 4.55 13.44 -1.34
C PRO A 24 4.39 11.96 -1.72
N ILE A 25 3.86 11.14 -0.80
CA ILE A 25 3.59 9.72 -1.08
C ILE A 25 2.45 9.55 -2.08
N LEU A 26 1.34 10.30 -1.90
CA LEU A 26 0.22 10.24 -2.84
C LEU A 26 0.66 10.67 -4.25
N ILE A 27 1.58 11.63 -4.36
CA ILE A 27 2.14 12.04 -5.64
C ILE A 27 2.86 10.86 -6.31
N CYS A 28 3.77 10.17 -5.60
CA CYS A 28 4.52 9.09 -6.23
C CYS A 28 3.70 7.82 -6.47
N LEU A 29 2.69 7.53 -5.62
CA LEU A 29 1.70 6.49 -5.88
C LEU A 29 0.87 6.81 -7.14
N GLY A 30 0.41 8.06 -7.31
CA GLY A 30 -0.32 8.46 -8.52
C GLY A 30 0.55 8.44 -9.78
N GLN A 31 1.86 8.69 -9.65
CA GLN A 31 2.80 8.51 -10.77
C GLN A 31 2.97 7.03 -11.14
N GLU A 32 3.06 6.13 -10.17
CA GLU A 32 3.08 4.69 -10.40
C GLU A 32 1.77 4.23 -11.06
N GLU A 33 0.62 4.67 -10.57
CA GLU A 33 -0.69 4.42 -11.17
C GLU A 33 -0.74 4.83 -12.65
N LEU A 34 -0.28 6.04 -12.95
CA LEU A 34 -0.21 6.55 -14.33
C LEU A 34 0.67 5.66 -15.22
N GLN A 35 1.81 5.17 -14.71
CA GLN A 35 2.67 4.25 -15.47
C GLN A 35 1.99 2.88 -15.68
N LEU A 36 1.36 2.32 -14.66
CA LEU A 36 0.64 1.05 -14.75
C LEU A 36 -0.52 1.15 -15.75
N HIS A 37 -1.25 2.27 -15.74
CA HIS A 37 -2.31 2.54 -16.70
C HIS A 37 -1.79 2.65 -18.15
N LYS A 38 -0.70 3.41 -18.37
CA LYS A 38 -0.09 3.54 -19.71
C LYS A 38 0.39 2.20 -20.27
N THR A 39 0.90 1.33 -19.41
CA THR A 39 1.36 -0.02 -19.78
C THR A 39 0.23 -1.06 -19.83
N LYS A 40 -1.02 -0.66 -19.57
CA LYS A 40 -2.21 -1.53 -19.47
C LYS A 40 -2.03 -2.68 -18.48
N ASN A 41 -1.19 -2.50 -17.48
CA ASN A 41 -0.92 -3.50 -16.46
C ASN A 41 -1.98 -3.41 -15.35
N LYS A 42 -3.03 -4.23 -15.44
CA LYS A 42 -4.12 -4.33 -14.45
C LYS A 42 -3.92 -5.50 -13.46
N GLY A 43 -2.66 -5.79 -13.12
CA GLY A 43 -2.31 -6.92 -12.25
C GLY A 43 -2.25 -6.59 -10.75
N PRO A 44 -1.65 -7.48 -9.95
CA PRO A 44 -1.58 -7.34 -8.49
C PRO A 44 -1.00 -6.03 -8.00
N VAL A 45 0.00 -5.48 -8.70
CA VAL A 45 0.63 -4.20 -8.35
C VAL A 45 -0.32 -3.02 -8.56
N TYR A 46 -1.17 -3.07 -9.59
CA TYR A 46 -2.18 -2.04 -9.85
C TYR A 46 -3.26 -2.04 -8.77
N ASN A 47 -3.76 -3.21 -8.38
CA ASN A 47 -4.75 -3.33 -7.33
C ASN A 47 -4.20 -2.90 -5.96
N LEU A 48 -2.94 -3.26 -5.67
CA LEU A 48 -2.23 -2.78 -4.48
C LEU A 48 -2.13 -1.25 -4.47
N ASN A 49 -1.70 -0.66 -5.59
CA ASN A 49 -1.57 0.80 -5.73
C ASN A 49 -2.90 1.52 -5.47
N GLN A 50 -3.97 1.08 -6.13
CA GLN A 50 -5.32 1.63 -5.91
C GLN A 50 -5.75 1.54 -4.45
N THR A 51 -5.53 0.38 -3.83
CA THR A 51 -5.86 0.16 -2.42
C THR A 51 -5.12 1.13 -1.51
N LEU A 52 -3.81 1.32 -1.73
CA LEU A 52 -2.99 2.22 -0.92
C LEU A 52 -3.36 3.69 -1.12
N ILE A 53 -3.63 4.13 -2.36
CA ILE A 53 -4.12 5.49 -2.66
C ILE A 53 -5.44 5.74 -1.93
N ASN A 54 -6.41 4.82 -2.08
CA ASN A 54 -7.73 4.95 -1.47
C ASN A 54 -7.65 5.04 0.06
N LYS A 55 -6.82 4.20 0.69
CA LYS A 55 -6.61 4.25 2.15
C LYS A 55 -5.93 5.56 2.57
N LEU A 56 -4.82 5.94 1.95
CA LEU A 56 -4.06 7.13 2.34
C LEU A 56 -4.81 8.44 2.09
N ALA A 57 -5.57 8.53 1.00
CA ALA A 57 -6.35 9.73 0.68
C ALA A 57 -7.41 10.05 1.75
N THR A 58 -7.85 9.05 2.52
CA THR A 58 -8.83 9.24 3.60
C THR A 58 -8.24 9.76 4.90
N ILE A 59 -6.91 9.79 5.06
CA ILE A 59 -6.24 10.17 6.29
C ILE A 59 -5.72 11.61 6.17
N PRO A 60 -6.40 12.60 6.76
CA PRO A 60 -6.00 13.99 6.61
C PRO A 60 -4.72 14.28 7.40
N ASN A 61 -3.89 15.18 6.86
CA ASN A 61 -2.67 15.69 7.52
C ASN A 61 -1.65 14.60 7.91
N ILE A 62 -1.63 13.49 7.18
CA ILE A 62 -0.61 12.45 7.32
C ILE A 62 0.72 12.92 6.73
N ILE A 63 1.79 12.72 7.48
CA ILE A 63 3.15 13.11 7.12
C ILE A 63 4.03 11.87 7.21
N VAL A 64 4.85 11.66 6.19
CA VAL A 64 5.96 10.71 6.23
C VAL A 64 7.26 11.47 6.10
N SER A 65 8.28 11.05 6.86
CA SER A 65 9.57 11.74 6.84
C SER A 65 10.19 11.70 5.45
N LYS A 66 10.95 12.74 5.09
CA LYS A 66 11.64 12.81 3.79
C LYS A 66 12.45 11.55 3.46
N LYS A 67 13.20 11.03 4.45
CA LYS A 67 13.96 9.78 4.32
C LYS A 67 13.07 8.60 3.89
N HIS A 68 11.96 8.37 4.59
CA HIS A 68 11.03 7.30 4.24
C HIS A 68 10.34 7.55 2.90
N THR A 69 9.97 8.79 2.58
CA THR A 69 9.43 9.14 1.25
C THR A 69 10.42 8.79 0.14
N GLU A 70 11.71 9.09 0.31
CA GLU A 70 12.75 8.69 -0.66
C GLU A 70 12.89 7.17 -0.76
N MET A 71 12.86 6.45 0.37
CA MET A 71 12.88 4.98 0.40
C MET A 71 11.66 4.34 -0.28
N ILE A 72 10.51 5.02 -0.28
CA ILE A 72 9.27 4.57 -0.91
C ILE A 72 9.30 4.88 -2.41
N CYS A 73 9.49 6.15 -2.76
CA CYS A 73 9.25 6.63 -4.12
C CYS A 73 10.43 6.34 -5.06
N ASN A 74 11.66 6.20 -4.55
CA ASN A 74 12.88 6.04 -5.37
C ASN A 74 13.57 4.68 -5.16
N ASN A 75 12.83 3.68 -4.67
CA ASN A 75 13.38 2.34 -4.51
C ASN A 75 13.69 1.72 -5.88
N LYS A 76 14.88 1.16 -6.05
CA LYS A 76 15.28 0.51 -7.32
C LYS A 76 14.73 -0.91 -7.46
N ASP A 77 14.45 -1.55 -6.34
CA ASP A 77 14.06 -2.96 -6.31
C ASP A 77 12.53 -3.15 -6.39
N TYR A 78 11.77 -2.10 -6.05
CA TYR A 78 10.32 -2.16 -5.90
C TYR A 78 9.67 -0.89 -6.42
N GLY A 79 8.46 -1.01 -6.96
CA GLY A 79 7.60 0.15 -7.19
C GLY A 79 7.16 0.83 -5.88
N PRO A 80 6.70 2.10 -5.92
CA PRO A 80 6.22 2.83 -4.75
C PRO A 80 5.22 2.06 -3.88
N SER A 81 4.25 1.35 -4.47
CA SER A 81 3.23 0.62 -3.71
C SER A 81 3.78 -0.54 -2.89
N ILE A 82 4.67 -1.34 -3.49
CA ILE A 82 5.31 -2.47 -2.79
C ILE A 82 6.24 -1.94 -1.70
N SER A 83 7.00 -0.88 -1.99
CA SER A 83 7.89 -0.24 -1.01
C SER A 83 7.12 0.30 0.20
N LEU A 84 5.99 0.97 -0.05
CA LEU A 84 5.12 1.49 0.98
C LEU A 84 4.52 0.36 1.82
N LEU A 85 3.92 -0.66 1.20
CA LEU A 85 3.36 -1.80 1.92
C LEU A 85 4.42 -2.47 2.81
N ARG A 86 5.62 -2.74 2.27
CA ARG A 86 6.73 -3.31 3.03
C ARG A 86 7.06 -2.47 4.27
N LEU A 87 7.21 -1.15 4.12
CA LEU A 87 7.56 -0.29 5.25
C LEU A 87 6.42 -0.17 6.26
N ILE A 88 5.15 -0.15 5.82
CA ILE A 88 4.00 -0.18 6.73
C ILE A 88 4.06 -1.43 7.61
N LEU A 89 4.32 -2.61 7.04
CA LEU A 89 4.35 -3.86 7.79
C LEU A 89 5.56 -3.95 8.73
N LEU A 90 6.71 -3.37 8.35
CA LEU A 90 7.93 -3.39 9.16
C LEU A 90 7.94 -2.34 10.29
N GLU A 91 7.43 -1.14 10.03
CA GLU A 91 7.56 0.02 10.92
C GLU A 91 6.23 0.44 11.56
N GLY A 92 5.10 0.01 10.99
CA GLY A 92 3.75 0.27 11.50
C GLY A 92 3.48 1.77 11.64
N LYS A 93 2.91 2.15 12.80
CA LYS A 93 2.56 3.53 13.12
C LYS A 93 3.76 4.49 13.10
N SER A 94 4.98 4.00 13.35
CA SER A 94 6.17 4.85 13.43
C SER A 94 6.61 5.45 12.09
N LEU A 95 6.16 4.86 10.97
CA LEU A 95 6.36 5.37 9.62
C LEU A 95 5.67 6.73 9.41
N PHE A 96 4.58 6.98 10.14
CA PHE A 96 3.68 8.11 9.93
C PHE A 96 3.67 9.07 11.12
N LYS A 97 3.42 10.34 10.82
CA LYS A 97 3.16 11.40 11.80
C LYS A 97 1.88 12.12 11.38
N ILE A 98 0.97 12.35 12.32
CA ILE A 98 -0.18 13.23 12.10
C ILE A 98 0.17 14.62 12.63
N LYS A 99 -0.06 15.66 11.83
CA LYS A 99 0.14 17.04 12.28
C LYS A 99 -0.70 17.29 13.55
N LYS A 100 -0.06 17.84 14.59
CA LYS A 100 -0.75 18.21 15.85
C LYS A 100 -1.51 19.53 15.64
N ASN A 101 -2.55 19.76 16.43
CA ASN A 101 -3.33 21.02 16.46
C ASN A 101 -4.10 21.37 15.18
N VAL A 102 -4.51 20.36 14.41
CA VAL A 102 -5.48 20.49 13.30
C VAL A 102 -6.81 19.89 13.72
N ALA A 103 -7.91 20.49 13.27
CA ALA A 103 -9.24 19.94 13.45
C ALA A 103 -9.28 18.49 12.92
N GLY A 104 -9.93 17.60 13.65
CA GLY A 104 -10.01 16.18 13.29
C GLY A 104 -8.76 15.34 13.61
N HIS A 105 -7.83 15.82 14.44
CA HIS A 105 -6.63 15.05 14.82
C HIS A 105 -6.96 13.65 15.36
N GLY A 106 -7.93 13.53 16.28
CA GLY A 106 -8.34 12.23 16.84
C GLY A 106 -8.90 11.28 15.77
N LEU A 107 -9.69 11.81 14.84
CA LEU A 107 -10.21 11.05 13.71
C LEU A 107 -9.07 10.55 12.81
N ALA A 108 -8.11 11.43 12.46
CA ALA A 108 -6.96 11.06 11.65
C ALA A 108 -6.09 9.97 12.30
N VAL A 109 -5.90 10.05 13.63
CA VAL A 109 -5.18 9.02 14.40
C VAL A 109 -5.93 7.69 14.37
N GLY A 110 -7.27 7.70 14.53
CA GLY A 110 -8.10 6.51 14.41
C GLY A 110 -8.06 5.87 13.03
N GLN A 111 -8.21 6.69 11.98
CA GLN A 111 -8.12 6.23 10.58
C GLN A 111 -6.73 5.67 10.26
N LEU A 112 -5.66 6.30 10.74
CA LEU A 112 -4.31 5.76 10.62
C LEU A 112 -4.20 4.41 11.35
N GLY A 113 -4.72 4.30 12.57
CA GLY A 113 -4.77 3.05 13.30
C GLY A 113 -5.40 1.93 12.48
N ASN A 114 -6.60 2.17 11.95
CA ASN A 114 -7.34 1.20 11.12
C ASN A 114 -6.60 0.85 9.82
N PHE A 115 -5.98 1.83 9.18
CA PHE A 115 -5.19 1.57 7.97
C PHE A 115 -4.01 0.63 8.28
N ILE A 116 -3.29 0.90 9.35
CA ILE A 116 -2.14 0.10 9.75
C ILE A 116 -2.57 -1.32 10.16
N GLU A 117 -3.66 -1.47 10.93
CA GLU A 117 -4.23 -2.78 11.27
C GLU A 117 -4.68 -3.56 10.02
N SER A 118 -5.11 -2.87 8.96
CA SER A 118 -5.51 -3.52 7.71
C SER A 118 -4.34 -3.97 6.83
N ALA A 119 -3.10 -3.52 7.10
CA ALA A 119 -1.96 -3.78 6.23
C ALA A 119 -1.63 -5.27 6.00
N PRO A 120 -1.69 -6.15 7.01
CA PRO A 120 -1.54 -7.59 6.81
C PRO A 120 -2.55 -8.15 5.79
N HIS A 121 -3.82 -7.78 5.88
CA HIS A 121 -4.84 -8.21 4.91
C HIS A 121 -4.49 -7.72 3.49
N ILE A 122 -4.08 -6.46 3.35
CA ILE A 122 -3.63 -5.91 2.06
C ILE A 122 -2.44 -6.71 1.49
N MET A 123 -1.52 -7.17 2.36
CA MET A 123 -0.42 -8.04 1.94
C MET A 123 -0.93 -9.40 1.46
N PHE A 124 -1.84 -10.04 2.19
CA PHE A 124 -2.39 -11.33 1.80
C PHE A 124 -3.20 -11.26 0.50
N ASP A 125 -4.01 -10.21 0.32
CA ASP A 125 -4.71 -9.95 -0.94
C ASP A 125 -3.72 -9.84 -2.10
N TYR A 126 -2.66 -9.04 -1.93
CA TYR A 126 -1.61 -8.92 -2.93
C TYR A 126 -0.93 -10.27 -3.24
N LEU A 127 -0.58 -11.06 -2.23
CA LEU A 127 0.03 -12.38 -2.42
C LEU A 127 -0.92 -13.36 -3.10
N ASN A 128 -2.20 -13.33 -2.75
CA ASN A 128 -3.24 -14.16 -3.35
C ASN A 128 -3.43 -13.83 -4.84
N GLU A 129 -3.46 -12.55 -5.18
CA GLU A 129 -3.53 -12.13 -6.59
C GLU A 129 -2.28 -12.57 -7.38
N VAL A 130 -1.09 -12.45 -6.78
CA VAL A 130 0.15 -12.97 -7.39
C VAL A 130 0.05 -14.49 -7.60
N GLN A 131 -0.38 -15.23 -6.58
CA GLN A 131 -0.56 -16.68 -6.65
C GLN A 131 -1.63 -17.07 -7.68
N GLY A 132 -2.66 -16.24 -7.89
CA GLY A 132 -3.67 -16.42 -8.94
C GLY A 132 -3.13 -16.31 -10.36
N LEU A 133 -2.01 -15.61 -10.56
CA LEU A 133 -1.31 -15.55 -11.85
C LEU A 133 -0.36 -16.74 -12.08
N MET A 134 -0.11 -17.55 -11.04
CA MET A 134 0.83 -18.67 -11.14
C MET A 134 0.17 -19.92 -11.76
N PRO A 135 0.94 -20.78 -12.45
CA PRO A 135 0.40 -21.99 -13.10
C PRO A 135 -0.18 -23.05 -12.17
N THR A 136 0.21 -23.05 -10.89
CA THR A 136 -0.20 -23.99 -9.84
C THR A 136 -0.37 -23.28 -8.50
N ALA A 137 -1.31 -23.74 -7.68
CA ALA A 137 -1.68 -23.13 -6.39
C ALA A 137 -0.56 -23.10 -5.33
N TYR A 138 0.48 -23.94 -5.48
CA TYR A 138 1.59 -24.03 -4.54
C TYR A 138 2.91 -23.44 -5.07
N CYS A 139 2.89 -22.85 -6.27
CA CYS A 139 4.09 -22.31 -6.90
C CYS A 139 4.77 -21.25 -6.03
N LEU A 140 4.00 -20.26 -5.54
CA LEU A 140 4.55 -19.16 -4.77
C LEU A 140 5.14 -19.67 -3.45
N THR A 141 4.41 -20.52 -2.73
CA THR A 141 4.85 -21.09 -1.45
C THR A 141 6.01 -22.07 -1.58
N THR A 142 6.15 -22.74 -2.74
CA THR A 142 7.32 -23.59 -3.01
C THR A 142 8.61 -22.76 -3.15
N HIS A 143 8.53 -21.59 -3.79
CA HIS A 143 9.70 -20.73 -4.02
C HIS A 143 9.93 -19.70 -2.91
N ILE A 144 8.89 -19.35 -2.17
CA ILE A 144 8.89 -18.41 -1.05
C ILE A 144 8.20 -19.11 0.14
N PRO A 145 8.87 -20.09 0.79
CA PRO A 145 8.29 -20.88 1.88
C PRO A 145 7.86 -20.04 3.08
N GLU A 146 8.44 -18.85 3.25
CA GLU A 146 8.02 -17.90 4.28
C GLU A 146 6.56 -17.47 4.09
N VAL A 147 6.03 -17.45 2.86
CA VAL A 147 4.61 -17.14 2.61
C VAL A 147 3.70 -18.16 3.26
N GLN A 148 4.08 -19.44 3.25
CA GLN A 148 3.26 -20.50 3.88
C GLN A 148 3.11 -20.26 5.38
N PHE A 149 4.19 -19.88 6.06
CA PHE A 149 4.17 -19.57 7.50
C PHE A 149 3.11 -18.49 7.83
N PHE A 150 3.03 -17.44 7.02
CA PHE A 150 2.06 -16.38 7.24
C PHE A 150 0.64 -16.78 6.80
N TYR A 151 0.48 -17.57 5.74
CA TYR A 151 -0.84 -18.10 5.36
C TYR A 151 -1.43 -19.00 6.44
N ASP A 152 -0.63 -19.88 7.04
CA ASP A 152 -1.12 -20.74 8.11
C ASP A 152 -1.55 -19.88 9.31
N ARG A 153 -0.72 -18.92 9.73
CA ARG A 153 -1.08 -18.00 10.81
C ARG A 153 -2.33 -17.19 10.50
N TYR A 154 -2.44 -16.65 9.30
CA TYR A 154 -3.62 -15.90 8.86
C TYR A 154 -4.86 -16.78 8.94
N LYS A 155 -4.84 -17.94 8.30
CA LYS A 155 -5.96 -18.87 8.26
C LYS A 155 -6.43 -19.34 9.64
N TYR A 156 -5.51 -19.58 10.57
CA TYR A 156 -5.84 -20.17 11.86
C TYR A 156 -5.98 -19.16 13.00
N LEU A 157 -5.42 -17.96 12.85
CA LEU A 157 -5.30 -17.01 13.95
C LEU A 157 -5.84 -15.62 13.62
N GLU A 158 -6.39 -15.37 12.43
CA GLU A 158 -6.97 -14.07 12.07
C GLU A 158 -8.11 -13.64 13.00
N GLU A 159 -8.92 -14.60 13.49
CA GLU A 159 -10.00 -14.31 14.43
C GLU A 159 -9.51 -14.06 15.87
N ASP A 160 -8.33 -14.59 16.21
CA ASP A 160 -7.78 -14.60 17.57
C ASP A 160 -6.67 -13.56 17.79
N LEU A 161 -6.06 -13.07 16.71
CA LEU A 161 -4.91 -12.17 16.73
C LEU A 161 -5.19 -10.86 15.99
N SER A 162 -4.67 -9.77 16.56
CA SER A 162 -4.59 -8.50 15.82
C SER A 162 -3.70 -8.64 14.58
N GLY A 163 -3.93 -7.80 13.58
CA GLY A 163 -3.17 -7.83 12.32
C GLY A 163 -1.66 -7.81 12.54
N PHE A 164 -1.18 -7.04 13.51
CA PHE A 164 0.24 -6.99 13.85
C PHE A 164 0.82 -8.29 14.42
N GLN A 165 0.03 -9.01 15.20
CA GLN A 165 0.46 -10.31 15.73
C GLN A 165 0.54 -11.36 14.61
N LEU A 166 -0.20 -11.20 13.52
CA LEU A 166 -0.07 -12.07 12.34
C LEU A 166 1.29 -11.90 11.65
N ILE A 167 1.91 -10.72 11.75
CA ILE A 167 3.16 -10.37 11.05
C ILE A 167 4.33 -10.07 12.00
N GLU A 168 4.32 -10.63 13.21
CA GLU A 168 5.34 -10.34 14.24
C GLU A 168 6.77 -10.69 13.82
N ASP A 169 6.94 -11.72 12.97
CA ASP A 169 8.24 -12.14 12.45
C ASP A 169 8.67 -11.24 11.27
N LYS A 170 9.16 -10.05 11.61
CA LYS A 170 9.65 -9.05 10.65
C LYS A 170 10.77 -9.56 9.75
N ASN A 171 11.56 -10.53 10.22
CA ASN A 171 12.66 -11.11 9.44
C ASN A 171 12.13 -11.97 8.31
N ARG A 172 11.18 -12.89 8.60
CA ARG A 172 10.51 -13.68 7.56
C ARG A 172 9.72 -12.79 6.61
N LEU A 173 9.05 -11.78 7.13
CA LEU A 173 8.32 -10.81 6.32
C LEU A 173 9.24 -10.12 5.30
N ASP A 174 10.40 -9.63 5.74
CA ASP A 174 11.36 -8.99 4.85
C ASP A 174 11.93 -9.97 3.80
N GLN A 175 12.10 -11.25 4.17
CA GLN A 175 12.50 -12.29 3.24
C GLN A 175 11.48 -12.52 2.11
N ILE A 176 10.18 -12.43 2.41
CA ILE A 176 9.13 -12.48 1.38
C ILE A 176 9.35 -11.38 0.36
N PHE A 177 9.42 -10.12 0.80
CA PHE A 177 9.61 -9.00 -0.13
C PHE A 177 10.92 -9.15 -0.94
N LYS A 178 12.02 -9.56 -0.30
CA LYS A 178 13.29 -9.80 -1.00
C LYS A 178 13.18 -10.84 -2.12
N LYS A 179 12.44 -11.92 -1.91
CA LYS A 179 12.21 -12.96 -2.93
C LYS A 179 11.20 -12.50 -3.99
N MET A 180 10.22 -11.69 -3.59
CA MET A 180 9.21 -11.10 -4.49
C MET A 180 9.79 -10.14 -5.53
N LYS A 181 11.01 -9.59 -5.32
CA LYS A 181 11.75 -8.83 -6.34
C LYS A 181 11.89 -9.56 -7.68
N ARG A 182 11.86 -10.90 -7.66
CA ARG A 182 12.08 -11.78 -8.81
C ARG A 182 10.87 -12.68 -9.08
N VAL A 183 9.67 -12.16 -8.83
CA VAL A 183 8.42 -12.92 -8.97
C VAL A 183 8.16 -13.37 -10.42
N ASP A 184 8.62 -12.60 -11.40
CA ASP A 184 8.63 -12.94 -12.82
C ASP A 184 9.42 -14.23 -13.10
N ILE A 185 10.60 -14.34 -12.49
CA ILE A 185 11.48 -15.51 -12.64
C ILE A 185 10.87 -16.73 -11.95
N ILE A 186 10.24 -16.54 -10.78
CA ILE A 186 9.50 -17.59 -10.09
C ILE A 186 8.35 -18.10 -10.97
N MET A 187 7.58 -17.19 -11.57
CA MET A 187 6.48 -17.54 -12.46
C MET A 187 6.95 -18.35 -13.67
N ASP A 188 8.06 -17.97 -14.29
CA ASP A 188 8.63 -18.70 -15.43
C ASP A 188 9.16 -20.08 -15.05
N GLN A 189 9.77 -20.22 -13.87
CA GLN A 189 10.17 -21.53 -13.33
C GLN A 189 8.96 -22.44 -13.13
N CYS A 190 7.86 -21.91 -12.59
CA CYS A 190 6.63 -22.67 -12.40
C CYS A 190 5.98 -23.08 -13.73
N LYS A 191 6.02 -22.25 -14.76
CA LYS A 191 5.53 -22.61 -16.10
C LYS A 191 6.32 -23.79 -16.68
N LYS A 192 7.65 -23.75 -16.58
CA LYS A 192 8.54 -24.82 -17.06
C LYS A 192 8.36 -26.14 -16.30
N LYS A 193 8.05 -26.08 -15.01
CA LYS A 193 7.78 -27.30 -14.21
C LYS A 193 6.46 -27.96 -14.60
N LYS A 194 5.41 -27.16 -14.83
CA LYS A 194 4.10 -27.66 -15.29
C LYS A 194 4.19 -28.33 -16.66
N SER A 195 4.96 -27.75 -17.60
CA SER A 195 5.14 -28.33 -18.94
C SER A 195 5.97 -29.62 -18.97
N LYS A 196 6.68 -29.95 -17.89
CA LYS A 196 7.45 -31.22 -17.75
C LYS A 196 6.68 -32.30 -16.99
N ALA A 197 5.58 -31.94 -16.34
CA ALA A 197 4.73 -32.86 -15.58
C ALA A 197 3.54 -33.38 -16.41
N ASN A 198 3.33 -32.80 -17.58
CA ASN A 198 2.41 -33.24 -18.63
C ASN A 198 3.22 -33.88 -19.77
#